data_AF-A0A7V9WPK0-F1
#
_entry.id   AF-A0A7V9WPK0-F1
#
_cell.length_a   1.000
_cell.length_b   1.000
_cell.length_c   1.000
_cell.angle_alpha   90.00
_cell.angle_beta   90.00
_cell.angle_gamma   90.00
#
_symmetry.space_group_name_H-M   'P 1'
#
loop_
_entity.id
_entity.type
_entity.pdbx_description
1 polymer ?
#
loop_
_entity_poly.entity_id
_entity_poly.type
_entity_poly.pdbx_seq_one_letter_code
_entity_poly.pdbx_strand_id
1 'polypeptide(L)'
;MRRTALLIGALLLLAVLAPRAAQAVPILDEADGAELAQSLAEATEEQDVCYGWEVEVQDQSGGPGGVDAGSSQGPGVALDRARCPRYAVLRGLVVYTSETAESEDGAEVAIESNLRNPPTPEDLARLGLSADDLLSETDDIALTDMAGALPLLVAEAGEARFIPFEAQTEPLAAGDVPTNTPGSDWLRTFWWLPVLAVLGVLALLFALASFVRRRRAPA
;
A
#
# COMPACT_ATOMS: atom_id res chain seq x y z
N MET A 1 50.19 -52.79 43.05
CA MET A 1 48.72 -52.89 43.18
C MET A 1 48.12 -51.49 43.07
N ARG A 2 47.38 -51.19 41.98
CA ARG A 2 46.43 -50.06 41.74
C ARG A 2 46.21 -49.98 40.22
N ARG A 3 45.33 -50.81 39.65
CA ARG A 3 43.90 -50.60 39.33
C ARG A 3 43.65 -49.45 38.32
N THR A 4 43.31 -49.89 37.11
CA THR A 4 42.71 -49.21 35.94
C THR A 4 41.25 -48.79 36.16
N ALA A 5 40.83 -47.68 35.53
CA ALA A 5 39.48 -47.33 35.07
C ALA A 5 39.63 -46.06 34.19
N LEU A 6 39.49 -46.01 32.85
CA LEU A 6 38.45 -46.38 31.87
C LEU A 6 37.14 -45.57 31.98
N LEU A 7 36.89 -44.82 30.89
CA LEU A 7 35.61 -44.36 30.29
C LEU A 7 35.32 -42.84 30.37
N ILE A 8 35.59 -42.14 29.27
CA ILE A 8 35.06 -40.80 29.00
C ILE A 8 34.04 -40.91 27.85
N GLY A 9 32.76 -40.82 28.25
CA GLY A 9 31.74 -39.94 27.68
C GLY A 9 31.46 -39.98 26.18
N ALA A 10 30.35 -40.61 25.83
CA ALA A 10 29.70 -40.55 24.51
C ALA A 10 29.27 -39.11 24.14
N LEU A 11 29.58 -38.71 22.90
CA LEU A 11 29.19 -37.45 22.29
C LEU A 11 27.76 -37.59 21.71
N LEU A 12 26.76 -37.02 22.37
CA LEU A 12 25.39 -36.91 21.85
C LEU A 12 25.28 -35.64 20.99
N LEU A 13 25.30 -35.82 19.67
CA LEU A 13 24.88 -34.82 18.68
C LEU A 13 23.35 -34.67 18.74
N LEU A 14 22.88 -33.76 19.60
CA LEU A 14 21.51 -33.26 19.54
C LEU A 14 21.42 -32.25 18.38
N ALA A 15 20.99 -32.73 17.22
CA ALA A 15 20.52 -31.85 16.15
C ALA A 15 19.25 -31.14 16.65
N VAL A 16 19.40 -29.86 17.01
CA VAL A 16 18.29 -28.99 17.33
C VAL A 16 17.50 -28.75 16.05
N LEU A 17 16.38 -29.46 15.90
CA LEU A 17 15.30 -29.08 14.98
C LEU A 17 14.69 -27.80 15.54
N ALA A 18 15.27 -26.65 15.20
CA ALA A 18 14.61 -25.39 15.40
C ALA A 18 13.33 -25.40 14.55
N PRO A 19 12.15 -25.10 15.11
CA PRO A 19 10.97 -24.86 14.30
C PRO A 19 11.33 -23.73 13.32
N ARG A 20 11.15 -23.96 12.01
CA ARG A 20 11.12 -22.87 11.04
C ARG A 20 10.06 -21.90 11.53
N ALA A 21 10.45 -20.72 12.00
CA ALA A 21 9.53 -19.61 12.11
C ALA A 21 8.83 -19.52 10.74
N ALA A 22 7.49 -19.48 10.74
CA ALA A 22 6.76 -19.12 9.55
C ALA A 22 7.39 -17.81 9.07
N GLN A 23 8.04 -17.84 7.90
CA GLN A 23 8.63 -16.64 7.35
C GLN A 23 7.46 -15.72 7.02
N ALA A 24 7.48 -14.52 7.59
CA ALA A 24 6.59 -13.46 7.16
C ALA A 24 6.70 -13.34 5.65
N VAL A 25 5.54 -13.30 4.98
CA VAL A 25 5.52 -12.95 3.56
C VAL A 25 5.46 -11.42 3.54
N PRO A 26 6.52 -10.74 3.06
CA PRO A 26 6.49 -9.28 2.91
C PRO A 26 5.44 -8.90 1.86
N ILE A 27 4.92 -7.68 1.96
CA ILE A 27 3.98 -7.13 0.97
C ILE A 27 4.75 -6.83 -0.33
N LEU A 28 5.90 -6.16 -0.20
CA LEU A 28 6.82 -5.93 -1.31
C LEU A 28 7.67 -7.17 -1.56
N ASP A 29 7.82 -7.50 -2.84
CA ASP A 29 8.85 -8.45 -3.24
C ASP A 29 10.26 -7.84 -3.10
N GLU A 30 11.29 -8.67 -3.24
CA GLU A 30 12.68 -8.25 -3.05
C GLU A 30 13.11 -7.15 -4.04
N ALA A 31 12.59 -7.18 -5.27
CA ALA A 31 12.95 -6.23 -6.31
C ALA A 31 12.29 -4.87 -6.06
N ASP A 32 10.98 -4.87 -5.78
CA ASP A 32 10.21 -3.66 -5.50
C ASP A 32 10.69 -2.98 -4.21
N GLY A 33 10.96 -3.78 -3.16
CA GLY A 33 11.55 -3.29 -1.93
C GLY A 33 12.95 -2.69 -2.14
N ALA A 34 13.77 -3.25 -3.04
CA ALA A 34 15.08 -2.70 -3.38
C ALA A 34 14.99 -1.39 -4.16
N GLU A 35 14.08 -1.31 -5.13
CA GLU A 35 13.83 -0.09 -5.92
C GLU A 35 13.31 1.04 -5.04
N LEU A 36 12.33 0.77 -4.18
CA LEU A 36 11.80 1.74 -3.23
C LEU A 36 12.89 2.20 -2.25
N ALA A 37 13.67 1.27 -1.67
CA ALA A 37 14.77 1.63 -0.76
C ALA A 37 15.82 2.51 -1.44
N GLN A 38 16.14 2.24 -2.71
CA GLN A 38 17.06 3.08 -3.49
C GLN A 38 16.50 4.48 -3.72
N SER A 39 15.24 4.59 -4.17
CA SER A 39 14.57 5.88 -4.38
C SER A 39 14.54 6.72 -3.08
N LEU A 40 14.25 6.07 -1.95
CA LEU A 40 14.30 6.72 -0.64
C LEU A 40 15.71 7.13 -0.22
N ALA A 41 16.74 6.37 -0.59
CA ALA A 41 18.14 6.73 -0.35
C ALA A 41 18.56 7.96 -1.14
N GLU A 42 18.22 8.03 -2.43
CA GLU A 42 18.45 9.20 -3.27
C GLU A 42 17.76 10.44 -2.69
N ALA A 43 16.50 10.32 -2.27
CA ALA A 43 15.78 11.39 -1.59
C ALA A 43 16.46 11.82 -0.27
N THR A 44 16.96 10.86 0.53
CA THR A 44 17.69 11.16 1.76
C THR A 44 18.96 11.97 1.49
N GLU A 45 19.72 11.66 0.43
CA GLU A 45 20.93 12.41 0.08
C GLU A 45 20.64 13.87 -0.28
N GLU A 46 19.53 14.14 -0.95
CA GLU A 46 19.16 15.50 -1.36
C GLU A 46 18.54 16.34 -0.22
N GLN A 47 17.71 15.68 0.60
CA GLN A 47 16.83 16.32 1.57
C GLN A 47 17.39 16.32 2.99
N ASP A 48 18.42 15.52 3.28
CA ASP A 48 18.99 15.34 4.63
C ASP A 48 17.93 14.89 5.65
N VAL A 49 17.03 14.02 5.20
CA VAL A 49 15.96 13.39 5.99
C VAL A 49 15.94 11.91 5.64
N CYS A 50 15.95 11.04 6.65
CA CYS A 50 15.85 9.60 6.43
C CYS A 50 14.40 9.16 6.21
N TYR A 51 14.17 8.30 5.23
CA TYR A 51 12.85 7.80 4.89
C TYR A 51 12.76 6.27 5.05
N GLY A 52 11.56 5.75 5.28
CA GLY A 52 11.33 4.30 5.28
C GLY A 52 9.87 3.91 5.45
N TRP A 53 9.63 2.60 5.49
CA TRP A 53 8.33 1.99 5.73
C TRP A 53 8.47 0.83 6.71
N GLU A 54 7.39 0.58 7.45
CA GLU A 54 7.23 -0.61 8.29
C GLU A 54 5.73 -0.93 8.37
N VAL A 55 5.32 -2.02 7.73
CA VAL A 55 3.94 -2.50 7.70
C VAL A 55 3.85 -3.84 8.40
N GLU A 56 3.01 -3.92 9.42
CA GLU A 56 2.70 -5.16 10.14
C GLU A 56 1.42 -5.79 9.60
N VAL A 57 1.53 -7.02 9.10
CA VAL A 57 0.41 -7.84 8.65
C VAL A 57 0.06 -8.84 9.73
N GLN A 58 -1.14 -8.71 10.29
CA GLN A 58 -1.72 -9.62 11.28
C GLN A 58 -2.80 -10.46 10.62
N ASP A 59 -2.45 -11.67 10.21
CA ASP A 59 -3.40 -12.62 9.61
C ASP A 59 -3.93 -13.59 10.68
N GLN A 60 -5.21 -13.43 11.01
CA GLN A 60 -5.97 -14.29 11.91
C GLN A 60 -6.82 -15.34 11.16
N SER A 61 -6.85 -15.28 9.83
CA SER A 61 -7.52 -16.23 8.94
C SER A 61 -6.68 -17.50 8.72
N GLY A 62 -5.39 -17.46 9.08
CA GLY A 62 -4.45 -18.57 8.98
C GLY A 62 -3.50 -18.47 7.79
N GLY A 63 -3.49 -17.33 7.09
CA GLY A 63 -2.47 -17.00 6.09
C GLY A 63 -1.19 -16.46 6.73
N PRO A 64 -0.22 -16.06 5.89
CA PRO A 64 1.06 -15.54 6.35
C PRO A 64 0.89 -14.12 6.92
N GLY A 65 1.56 -13.85 8.04
CA GLY A 65 1.66 -12.51 8.62
C GLY A 65 3.10 -12.18 9.00
N GLY A 66 3.33 -10.93 9.41
CA GLY A 66 4.61 -10.44 9.91
C GLY A 66 4.90 -9.02 9.45
N VAL A 67 6.17 -8.62 9.49
CA VAL A 67 6.57 -7.24 9.24
C VAL A 67 7.30 -7.14 7.91
N ASP A 68 6.78 -6.29 7.02
CA ASP A 68 7.49 -5.78 5.86
C ASP A 68 8.11 -4.43 6.23
N ALA A 69 9.43 -4.30 6.07
CA ALA A 69 10.13 -3.08 6.41
C ALA A 69 11.29 -2.82 5.46
N GLY A 70 11.54 -1.53 5.22
CA GLY A 70 12.73 -1.06 4.53
C GLY A 70 12.90 0.44 4.71
N SER A 71 14.03 0.95 4.24
CA SER A 71 14.36 2.36 4.42
C SER A 71 15.42 2.83 3.45
N SER A 72 15.78 4.11 3.52
CA SER A 72 16.96 4.66 2.85
C SER A 72 18.28 4.01 3.29
N GLN A 73 18.29 3.15 4.32
CA GLN A 73 19.45 2.35 4.72
C GLN A 73 19.53 1.00 4.00
N GLY A 74 18.50 0.61 3.25
CA GLY A 74 18.44 -0.58 2.43
C GLY A 74 17.10 -1.33 2.49
N PRO A 75 16.86 -2.25 1.53
CA PRO A 75 15.68 -3.11 1.53
C PRO A 75 15.72 -4.10 2.70
N GLY A 76 14.55 -4.43 3.26
CA GLY A 76 14.46 -5.35 4.40
C GLY A 76 15.04 -4.79 5.71
N VAL A 77 15.47 -3.53 5.74
CA VAL A 77 16.11 -2.89 6.90
C VAL A 77 15.24 -1.75 7.39
N ALA A 78 14.59 -1.97 8.53
CA ALA A 78 13.88 -0.91 9.26
C ALA A 78 14.86 0.23 9.63
N LEU A 79 14.37 1.46 9.59
CA LEU A 79 15.20 2.64 9.78
C LEU A 79 15.84 2.69 11.18
N ASP A 80 17.17 2.73 11.26
CA ASP A 80 17.90 3.03 12.49
C ASP A 80 17.79 4.53 12.83
N ARG A 81 16.79 4.86 13.66
CA ARG A 81 16.51 6.22 14.13
C ARG A 81 17.67 6.86 14.88
N ALA A 82 18.54 6.08 15.51
CA ALA A 82 19.69 6.62 16.24
C ALA A 82 20.74 7.22 15.29
N ARG A 83 20.78 6.75 14.04
CA ARG A 83 21.67 7.24 12.98
C ARG A 83 21.04 8.34 12.13
N CYS A 84 19.76 8.62 12.33
CA CYS A 84 18.98 9.56 11.52
C CYS A 84 18.49 10.74 12.38
N PRO A 85 19.20 11.88 12.37
CA PRO A 85 18.81 13.07 13.13
C PRO A 85 17.42 13.60 12.75
N ARG A 86 17.00 13.38 11.51
CA ARG A 86 15.69 13.75 10.96
C ARG A 86 15.14 12.56 10.19
N TYR A 87 13.88 12.20 10.42
CA TYR A 87 13.25 11.08 9.72
C TYR A 87 11.75 11.20 9.55
N ALA A 88 11.22 10.50 8.56
CA ALA A 88 9.80 10.21 8.38
C ALA A 88 9.65 8.75 7.93
N VAL A 89 8.84 7.97 8.64
CA VAL A 89 8.63 6.54 8.40
C VAL A 89 7.14 6.26 8.28
N LEU A 90 6.72 5.64 7.18
CA LEU A 90 5.37 5.12 7.04
C LEU A 90 5.19 3.90 7.96
N ARG A 91 4.15 3.93 8.78
CA ARG A 91 3.74 2.83 9.65
C ARG A 91 2.41 2.31 9.15
N GLY A 92 2.34 1.03 8.80
CA GLY A 92 1.09 0.37 8.42
C GLY A 92 0.74 -0.74 9.40
N LEU A 93 -0.55 -0.96 9.61
CA LEU A 93 -1.09 -2.14 10.25
C LEU A 93 -2.20 -2.68 9.36
N VAL A 94 -2.06 -3.92 8.91
CA VAL A 94 -3.05 -4.65 8.12
C VAL A 94 -3.53 -5.82 8.95
N VAL A 95 -4.84 -5.94 9.14
CA VAL A 95 -5.46 -7.00 9.92
C VAL A 95 -6.43 -7.76 9.05
N TYR A 96 -6.09 -9.02 8.77
CA TYR A 96 -7.00 -10.00 8.17
C TYR A 96 -7.66 -10.79 9.28
N THR A 97 -8.97 -10.66 9.38
CA THR A 97 -9.80 -11.33 10.39
C THR A 97 -10.16 -12.74 9.96
N SER A 98 -10.47 -13.62 10.92
CA SER A 98 -10.88 -14.98 10.58
C SER A 98 -12.25 -15.00 9.90
N GLU A 99 -12.52 -15.96 9.00
CA GLU A 99 -13.84 -16.12 8.36
C GLU A 99 -15.01 -16.30 9.35
N THR A 100 -14.71 -16.70 10.60
CA THR A 100 -15.69 -16.86 11.68
C THR A 100 -15.87 -15.63 12.56
N ALA A 101 -15.12 -14.56 12.31
CA ALA A 101 -15.21 -13.33 13.09
C ALA A 101 -16.35 -12.45 12.56
N GLU A 102 -17.00 -11.72 13.46
CA GLU A 102 -18.01 -10.70 13.11
C GLU A 102 -17.36 -9.34 12.79
N SER A 103 -16.04 -9.23 12.94
CA SER A 103 -15.25 -8.04 12.58
C SER A 103 -14.85 -8.10 11.12
N GLU A 104 -14.81 -6.94 10.46
CA GLU A 104 -14.27 -6.78 9.11
C GLU A 104 -12.74 -6.70 9.13
N ASP A 105 -12.11 -7.01 8.00
CA ASP A 105 -10.69 -6.74 7.77
C ASP A 105 -10.43 -5.23 7.82
N GLY A 106 -9.22 -4.84 8.19
CA GLY A 106 -8.89 -3.44 8.40
C GLY A 106 -7.45 -3.11 8.07
N ALA A 107 -7.24 -1.88 7.60
CA ALA A 107 -5.92 -1.32 7.42
C ALA A 107 -5.85 0.07 8.04
N GLU A 108 -4.73 0.35 8.70
CA GLU A 108 -4.44 1.65 9.29
C GLU A 108 -3.04 2.09 8.87
N VAL A 109 -2.87 3.39 8.61
CA VAL A 109 -1.58 3.98 8.31
C VAL A 109 -1.32 5.20 9.19
N ALA A 110 -0.07 5.38 9.59
CA ALA A 110 0.43 6.52 10.33
C ALA A 110 1.80 6.91 9.78
N ILE A 111 2.21 8.16 10.00
CA ILE A 111 3.57 8.60 9.70
C ILE A 111 4.28 8.91 11.01
N GLU A 112 5.31 8.12 11.31
CA GLU A 112 6.18 8.35 12.47
C GLU A 112 7.33 9.27 12.06
N SER A 113 7.48 10.41 12.74
CA SER A 113 8.48 11.40 12.38
C SER A 113 8.90 12.24 13.58
N ASN A 114 10.13 12.76 13.53
CA ASN A 114 10.66 13.74 14.48
C ASN A 114 10.82 15.15 13.88
N LEU A 115 10.23 15.38 12.69
CA LEU A 115 10.21 16.67 12.02
C LEU A 115 9.34 17.68 12.82
N ARG A 116 9.51 18.98 12.56
CA ARG A 116 8.74 20.01 13.27
C ARG A 116 7.28 20.02 12.81
N ASN A 117 7.06 19.93 11.50
CA ASN A 117 5.77 19.78 10.86
C ASN A 117 5.75 18.45 10.10
N PRO A 118 5.53 17.31 10.79
CA PRO A 118 5.53 16.01 10.14
C PRO A 118 4.31 15.88 9.21
N PRO A 119 4.45 15.21 8.06
CA PRO A 119 3.31 14.87 7.23
C PRO A 119 2.38 13.89 7.96
N THR A 120 1.10 13.91 7.60
CA THR A 120 0.05 13.09 8.22
C THR A 120 -0.64 12.17 7.22
N PRO A 121 -1.39 11.16 7.67
CA PRO A 121 -2.19 10.31 6.77
C PRO A 121 -3.19 11.10 5.91
N GLU A 122 -3.69 12.24 6.39
CA GLU A 122 -4.55 13.12 5.58
C GLU A 122 -3.80 13.74 4.40
N ASP A 123 -2.48 13.94 4.50
CA ASP A 123 -1.66 14.42 3.39
C ASP A 123 -1.54 13.35 2.29
N LEU A 124 -1.38 12.07 2.67
CA LEU A 124 -1.45 10.93 1.75
C LEU A 124 -2.82 10.83 1.08
N ALA A 125 -3.90 10.98 1.86
CA ALA A 125 -5.26 10.94 1.34
C ALA A 125 -5.54 12.05 0.31
N ARG A 126 -4.89 13.23 0.43
CA ARG A 126 -4.98 14.28 -0.60
C ARG A 126 -4.31 13.90 -1.92
N LEU A 127 -3.34 12.99 -1.90
CA LEU A 127 -2.74 12.40 -3.09
C LEU A 127 -3.57 11.24 -3.65
N GLY A 128 -4.68 10.88 -2.99
CA GLY A 128 -5.52 9.74 -3.36
C GLY A 128 -4.98 8.40 -2.85
N LEU A 129 -4.05 8.42 -1.89
CA LEU A 129 -3.46 7.22 -1.30
C LEU A 129 -4.14 6.94 0.05
N SER A 130 -4.75 5.77 0.20
CA SER A 130 -5.51 5.41 1.40
C SER A 130 -5.02 4.12 2.04
N ALA A 131 -5.26 3.98 3.35
CA ALA A 131 -4.90 2.75 4.06
C ALA A 131 -5.65 1.53 3.50
N ASP A 132 -6.90 1.71 3.06
CA ASP A 132 -7.75 0.64 2.51
C ASP A 132 -7.13 0.00 1.25
N ASP A 133 -6.28 0.73 0.52
CA ASP A 133 -5.60 0.20 -0.66
C ASP A 133 -4.60 -0.94 -0.31
N LEU A 134 -4.16 -1.03 0.96
CA LEU A 134 -3.35 -2.14 1.47
C LEU A 134 -4.13 -3.45 1.66
N LEU A 135 -5.46 -3.41 1.56
CA LEU A 135 -6.32 -4.61 1.58
C LEU A 135 -6.62 -5.12 0.17
N SER A 136 -6.13 -4.43 -0.86
CA SER A 136 -6.43 -4.73 -2.26
C SER A 136 -5.47 -5.77 -2.85
N GLU A 137 -5.73 -6.17 -4.10
CA GLU A 137 -4.82 -7.03 -4.88
C GLU A 137 -3.56 -6.30 -5.39
N THR A 138 -3.45 -5.00 -5.11
CA THR A 138 -2.33 -4.12 -5.48
C THR A 138 -1.75 -3.42 -4.23
N ASP A 139 -1.64 -4.18 -3.14
CA ASP A 139 -1.11 -3.73 -1.85
C ASP A 139 0.39 -3.34 -1.94
N ASP A 140 1.13 -4.02 -2.80
CA ASP A 140 2.50 -3.71 -3.22
C ASP A 140 2.65 -2.31 -3.82
N ILE A 141 1.78 -1.98 -4.78
CA ILE A 141 1.74 -0.67 -5.43
C ILE A 141 1.33 0.40 -4.42
N ALA A 142 0.30 0.12 -3.61
CA ALA A 142 -0.17 1.07 -2.60
C ALA A 142 0.92 1.41 -1.57
N LEU A 143 1.65 0.40 -1.08
CA LEU A 143 2.78 0.60 -0.17
C LEU A 143 3.91 1.41 -0.83
N THR A 144 4.26 1.07 -2.07
CA THR A 144 5.29 1.77 -2.85
C THR A 144 4.94 3.24 -3.05
N ASP A 145 3.70 3.55 -3.44
CA ASP A 145 3.23 4.91 -3.66
C ASP A 145 3.17 5.71 -2.35
N MET A 146 2.67 5.12 -1.26
CA MET A 146 2.60 5.80 0.04
C MET A 146 3.97 6.11 0.63
N ALA A 147 4.88 5.14 0.62
CA ALA A 147 6.23 5.35 1.13
C ALA A 147 7.03 6.28 0.21
N GLY A 148 6.90 6.12 -1.11
CA GLY A 148 7.54 6.94 -2.13
C GLY A 148 7.03 8.39 -2.16
N ALA A 149 5.83 8.67 -1.64
CA ALA A 149 5.30 10.02 -1.49
C ALA A 149 5.91 10.80 -0.31
N LEU A 150 6.54 10.13 0.66
CA LEU A 150 7.07 10.81 1.87
C LEU A 150 8.07 11.95 1.55
N PRO A 151 9.06 11.79 0.66
CA PRO A 151 9.96 12.88 0.26
C PRO A 151 9.24 14.12 -0.27
N LEU A 152 8.18 13.92 -1.07
CA LEU A 152 7.34 14.99 -1.60
C LEU A 152 6.59 15.69 -0.47
N LEU A 153 5.90 14.93 0.38
CA LEU A 153 5.11 15.48 1.49
C LEU A 153 5.98 16.24 2.50
N VAL A 154 7.19 15.74 2.79
CA VAL A 154 8.15 16.44 3.65
C VAL A 154 8.65 17.74 3.01
N ALA A 155 8.84 17.78 1.70
CA ALA A 155 9.17 19.02 1.00
C ALA A 155 8.00 20.02 0.99
N GLU A 156 6.76 19.56 0.77
CA GLU A 156 5.55 20.40 0.81
C GLU A 156 5.30 20.99 2.20
N ALA A 157 5.57 20.24 3.26
CA ALA A 157 5.53 20.70 4.65
C ALA A 157 6.61 21.76 4.99
N GLY A 158 7.54 22.02 4.07
CA GLY A 158 8.66 22.94 4.25
C GLY A 158 9.77 22.39 5.16
N GLU A 159 9.77 21.08 5.42
CA GLU A 159 10.78 20.41 6.24
C GLU A 159 12.03 20.05 5.42
N ALA A 160 11.89 19.85 4.11
CA ALA A 160 13.00 19.62 3.21
C ALA A 160 12.94 20.49 1.95
N ARG A 161 14.02 20.47 1.17
CA ARG A 161 14.05 21.07 -0.16
C ARG A 161 13.29 20.18 -1.13
N PHE A 162 12.67 20.81 -2.13
CA PHE A 162 12.06 20.07 -3.23
C PHE A 162 13.15 19.40 -4.07
N ILE A 163 12.96 18.12 -4.39
CA ILE A 163 13.82 17.37 -5.31
C ILE A 163 13.43 17.81 -6.73
N PRO A 164 14.31 18.51 -7.47
CA PRO A 164 13.97 18.97 -8.80
C PRO A 164 13.77 17.75 -9.71
N PHE A 165 12.66 17.73 -10.44
CA PHE A 165 12.47 16.73 -11.49
C PHE A 165 13.54 16.95 -12.56
N GLU A 166 14.42 15.98 -12.74
CA GLU A 166 15.32 15.98 -13.89
C GLU A 166 14.48 15.78 -15.14
N ALA A 167 14.33 16.84 -15.93
CA ALA A 167 13.64 16.74 -17.20
C ALA A 167 14.36 15.71 -18.07
N GLN A 168 13.63 14.70 -18.54
CA GLN A 168 14.12 13.79 -19.57
C GLN A 168 14.52 14.62 -20.80
N THR A 169 15.83 14.79 -20.98
CA THR A 169 16.42 15.54 -22.09
C THR A 169 16.71 14.66 -23.29
N GLU A 170 16.61 13.34 -23.12
CA GLU A 170 16.64 12.37 -24.20
C GLU A 170 15.39 12.55 -25.08
N PRO A 171 15.53 12.71 -26.40
CA PRO A 171 14.38 12.71 -27.28
C PRO A 171 13.69 11.34 -27.21
N LEU A 172 12.37 11.35 -27.00
CA LEU A 172 11.53 10.14 -27.07
C LEU A 172 11.92 9.33 -28.31
N ALA A 173 12.05 8.01 -28.16
CA ALA A 173 12.43 7.15 -29.27
C ALA A 173 11.40 7.30 -30.39
N ALA A 174 11.85 7.37 -31.64
CA ALA A 174 10.96 7.56 -32.77
C ALA A 174 9.98 6.38 -32.87
N GLY A 175 8.72 6.62 -32.49
CA GLY A 175 7.67 5.60 -32.43
C GLY A 175 7.06 5.39 -31.05
N ASP A 176 7.60 6.01 -30.00
CA ASP A 176 6.97 6.03 -28.68
C ASP A 176 5.66 6.81 -28.76
N VAL A 177 4.56 6.07 -28.58
CA VAL A 177 3.21 6.59 -28.45
C VAL A 177 2.66 6.10 -27.11
N PRO A 178 1.82 6.89 -26.41
CA PRO A 178 1.15 6.43 -25.20
C PRO A 178 0.47 5.08 -25.45
N THR A 179 0.92 4.05 -24.74
CA THR A 179 0.39 2.67 -24.87
C THR A 179 -1.04 2.58 -24.34
N ASN A 180 -1.39 3.45 -23.40
CA ASN A 180 -2.76 3.64 -22.94
C ASN A 180 -3.44 4.73 -23.75
N THR A 181 -4.34 4.30 -24.65
CA THR A 181 -5.45 5.16 -25.04
C THR A 181 -6.44 5.10 -23.88
N PRO A 182 -6.81 6.22 -23.23
CA PRO A 182 -7.81 6.17 -22.16
C PRO A 182 -9.04 5.43 -22.70
N GLY A 183 -9.38 4.31 -22.03
CA GLY A 183 -10.57 3.54 -22.36
C GLY A 183 -11.78 4.48 -22.32
N SER A 184 -12.76 4.28 -23.20
CA SER A 184 -13.96 5.10 -23.15
C SER A 184 -14.67 4.82 -21.83
N ASP A 185 -14.52 5.72 -20.86
CA ASP A 185 -15.21 5.74 -19.56
C ASP A 185 -16.70 6.10 -19.73
N TRP A 186 -17.31 5.63 -20.82
CA TRP A 186 -18.66 5.96 -21.24
C TRP A 186 -19.67 5.44 -20.25
N LEU A 187 -19.48 4.21 -19.75
CA LEU A 187 -20.40 3.62 -18.78
C LEU A 187 -20.38 4.40 -17.45
N ARG A 188 -19.19 4.81 -16.99
CA ARG A 188 -19.02 5.59 -15.76
C ARG A 188 -19.51 7.03 -15.90
N THR A 189 -19.31 7.65 -17.06
CA THR A 189 -19.73 9.03 -17.36
C THR A 189 -21.24 9.13 -17.61
N PHE A 190 -21.83 8.12 -18.26
CA PHE A 190 -23.20 8.13 -18.74
C PHE A 190 -24.10 7.07 -18.09
N TRP A 191 -23.74 6.59 -16.90
CA TRP A 191 -24.52 5.57 -16.15
C TRP A 191 -25.98 5.99 -15.90
N TRP A 192 -26.28 7.29 -15.91
CA TRP A 192 -27.62 7.85 -15.73
C TRP A 192 -28.52 7.79 -16.98
N LEU A 193 -27.95 7.63 -18.18
CA LEU A 193 -28.73 7.49 -19.42
C LEU A 193 -29.69 6.30 -19.42
N PRO A 194 -29.31 5.06 -19.01
CA PRO A 194 -30.26 3.96 -18.92
C PRO A 194 -31.35 4.23 -17.89
N VAL A 195 -31.04 4.90 -16.78
CA VAL A 195 -32.03 5.29 -15.76
C VAL A 195 -33.07 6.24 -16.37
N LEU A 196 -32.63 7.27 -17.10
CA LEU A 196 -33.53 8.18 -17.80
C LEU A 196 -34.34 7.49 -18.91
N ALA A 197 -33.75 6.54 -19.64
CA ALA A 197 -34.45 5.79 -20.66
C ALA A 197 -35.61 4.98 -20.05
N VAL A 198 -35.37 4.31 -18.91
CA VAL A 198 -36.41 3.57 -18.17
C VAL A 198 -37.51 4.52 -17.69
N LEU A 199 -37.15 5.65 -17.08
CA LEU A 199 -38.12 6.65 -16.62
C LEU A 199 -38.95 7.22 -17.79
N GLY A 200 -38.34 7.46 -18.94
CA GLY A 200 -39.03 7.91 -20.15
C GLY A 200 -40.04 6.88 -20.66
N VAL A 201 -39.68 5.59 -20.68
CA VAL A 201 -40.59 4.50 -21.06
C VAL A 201 -41.76 4.42 -20.07
N LEU A 202 -41.50 4.49 -18.76
CA LEU A 202 -42.56 4.46 -17.74
C LEU A 202 -43.51 5.66 -17.87
N ALA A 203 -42.99 6.86 -18.11
CA ALA A 203 -43.80 8.05 -18.34
C ALA A 203 -44.69 7.92 -19.59
N LEU A 204 -44.15 7.35 -20.68
CA LEU A 204 -44.91 7.09 -21.89
C LEU A 204 -46.03 6.06 -21.65
N LEU A 205 -45.72 4.95 -20.96
CA LEU A 205 -46.73 3.94 -20.60
C LEU A 205 -47.83 4.53 -19.72
N PHE A 206 -47.46 5.40 -18.77
CA PHE A 206 -48.42 6.09 -17.91
C PHE A 206 -49.30 7.07 -18.70
N ALA A 207 -48.72 7.82 -19.63
CA ALA A 207 -49.45 8.72 -20.53
C ALA A 207 -50.45 7.94 -21.41
N LEU A 208 -50.03 6.82 -21.99
CA LEU A 208 -50.90 5.96 -22.79
C LEU A 208 -52.04 5.34 -21.94
N ALA A 209 -51.71 4.80 -20.76
CA ALA A 209 -52.69 4.21 -19.86
C ALA A 209 -53.71 5.24 -19.36
N SER A 210 -53.26 6.45 -18.99
CA SER A 210 -54.14 7.53 -18.55
C SER A 210 -55.05 8.05 -19.67
N PHE A 211 -54.53 8.13 -20.90
CA PHE A 211 -55.32 8.48 -22.08
C PHE A 211 -56.40 7.45 -22.41
N VAL A 212 -56.05 6.16 -22.40
CA VAL A 212 -57.02 5.06 -22.59
C VAL A 212 -58.07 5.07 -21.48
N ARG A 213 -57.67 5.28 -20.22
CA ARG A 213 -58.59 5.33 -19.08
C ARG A 213 -59.56 6.53 -19.15
N ARG A 214 -59.10 7.71 -19.58
CA ARG A 214 -59.96 8.89 -19.81
C ARG A 214 -60.99 8.66 -20.92
N ARG A 215 -60.63 7.90 -21.97
CA ARG A 215 -61.55 7.55 -23.06
C ARG A 215 -62.56 6.46 -22.70
N ARG A 216 -62.32 5.70 -21.62
CA ARG A 216 -63.19 4.63 -21.13
C ARG A 216 -64.07 5.03 -19.95
N ALA A 217 -63.96 6.26 -19.45
CA ALA A 217 -64.86 6.79 -18.44
C ALA A 217 -66.16 7.27 -19.13
N PRO A 218 -67.32 6.61 -18.95
CA PRO A 218 -68.60 7.17 -19.38
C PRO A 218 -68.93 8.40 -18.53
N ALA A 219 -69.61 9.36 -19.15
CA ALA A 219 -70.24 10.50 -18.47
C ALA A 219 -71.34 10.04 -17.51
#